data_AF-A0A8J5XZZ7-F1
#
_entry.id   AF-A0A8J5XZZ7-F1
#
_cell.length_a   1.000
_cell.length_b   1.000
_cell.length_c   1.000
_cell.angle_alpha   90.00
_cell.angle_beta   90.00
_cell.angle_gamma   90.00
#
_symmetry.space_group_name_H-M   'P 1'
#
loop_
_entity.id
_entity.type
_entity.pdbx_description
1 polymer ?
#
loop_
_entity_poly.entity_id
_entity_poly.type
_entity_poly.pdbx_seq_one_letter_code
_entity_poly.pdbx_strand_id
1 'polypeptide(L)'
;MGLCASGPQDARPLVSADPPSDAPLKRQATVRRNMGVCGGCFRYISNAWAFDNFDMDLEGGDWRYAFATSRAMRSHTTLLLLRIGLCALMAVYFAFVLAQYAPGPLGGLRFWAIHFSSWVDSCVLVYLVASVGVHVRALLLAGTPEPRSPALTPWYVSFLWFLYAIALPMSIVSMALELVPSFGGLGRTAPFMDAREPPVVLMLVSMFLNNFSYHVFLAIWPMLFALAYIAFTLCYYRLSGADEDGALYIFAKLDWASPGSATGVTGATFAIGGALLSLCWCACSALVRSVSDTEAWKRIEAAHAMLVLPGARNHMRQGGVH
;
A
#
# COMPACT_ATOMS: atom_id res chain seq x y z
N MET A 1 -43.05 57.26 15.75
CA MET A 1 -41.94 57.43 14.78
C MET A 1 -41.01 56.25 14.96
N GLY A 2 -40.73 55.34 14.04
CA GLY A 2 -41.28 55.02 12.72
C GLY A 2 -41.02 53.52 12.50
N LEU A 3 -42.00 52.86 11.88
CA LEU A 3 -41.99 51.45 11.51
C LEU A 3 -41.10 51.24 10.29
N CYS A 4 -40.22 50.24 10.30
CA CYS A 4 -39.62 49.69 9.08
C CYS A 4 -40.13 48.27 8.87
N ALA A 5 -40.89 48.11 7.78
CA ALA A 5 -41.55 46.89 7.36
C ALA A 5 -40.55 45.87 6.79
N SER A 6 -40.63 44.63 7.28
CA SER A 6 -40.01 43.45 6.67
C SER A 6 -40.96 42.87 5.63
N GLY A 7 -40.58 42.96 4.36
CA GLY A 7 -41.29 42.33 3.23
C GLY A 7 -41.07 40.80 3.16
N PRO A 8 -41.98 40.06 2.50
CA PRO A 8 -41.89 38.61 2.38
C PRO A 8 -40.81 38.22 1.37
N GLN A 9 -39.88 37.36 1.78
CA GLN A 9 -38.90 36.76 0.88
C GLN A 9 -39.56 35.67 0.03
N ASP A 10 -39.46 35.84 -1.28
CA ASP A 10 -39.90 34.89 -2.30
C ASP A 10 -39.25 33.52 -2.12
N ALA A 11 -40.07 32.52 -1.85
CA ALA A 11 -39.70 31.12 -1.89
C ALA A 11 -39.47 30.71 -3.36
N ARG A 12 -38.20 30.60 -3.77
CA ARG A 12 -37.84 29.96 -5.02
C ARG A 12 -38.16 28.46 -4.93
N PRO A 13 -38.84 27.87 -5.92
CA PRO A 13 -39.06 26.42 -5.95
C PRO A 13 -37.72 25.70 -6.03
N LEU A 14 -37.52 24.75 -5.10
CA LEU A 14 -36.44 23.76 -5.16
C LEU A 14 -36.57 23.00 -6.49
N VAL A 15 -35.69 23.30 -7.43
CA VAL A 15 -35.48 22.51 -8.63
C VAL A 15 -35.12 21.10 -8.15
N SER A 16 -35.98 20.13 -8.44
CA SER A 16 -35.72 18.72 -8.19
C SER A 16 -34.46 18.34 -8.97
N ALA A 17 -33.35 18.18 -8.27
CA ALA A 17 -32.15 17.60 -8.85
C ALA A 17 -32.52 16.20 -9.37
N ASP A 18 -32.38 15.99 -10.68
CA ASP A 18 -32.53 14.68 -11.29
C ASP A 18 -31.66 13.67 -10.52
N PRO A 19 -32.17 12.47 -10.21
CA PRO A 19 -31.38 11.47 -9.52
C PRO A 19 -30.11 11.17 -10.34
N PRO A 20 -28.92 11.16 -9.71
CA PRO A 20 -27.68 10.88 -10.41
C PRO A 20 -27.80 9.53 -11.13
N SER A 21 -27.41 9.50 -12.41
CA SER A 21 -27.60 8.30 -13.24
C SER A 21 -26.79 7.12 -12.68
N ASP A 22 -27.45 6.03 -12.30
CA ASP A 22 -26.84 4.75 -11.85
C ASP A 22 -26.04 4.00 -12.94
N ALA A 23 -25.73 4.66 -14.06
CA ALA A 23 -25.10 4.07 -15.23
C ALA A 23 -23.73 3.40 -14.97
N PRO A 24 -22.79 3.96 -14.17
CA PRO A 24 -21.47 3.35 -13.99
C PRO A 24 -21.54 2.07 -13.12
N LEU A 25 -22.35 2.06 -12.07
CA LEU A 25 -22.55 0.89 -11.19
C LEU A 25 -23.21 -0.27 -11.95
N LYS A 26 -24.19 0.01 -12.82
CA LYS A 26 -24.85 -1.02 -13.65
C LYS A 26 -23.88 -1.65 -14.66
N ARG A 27 -22.95 -0.87 -15.26
CA ARG A 27 -21.95 -1.40 -16.21
C ARG A 27 -21.04 -2.46 -15.58
N GLN A 28 -20.57 -2.24 -14.35
CA GLN A 28 -19.67 -3.19 -13.68
C GLN A 28 -20.38 -4.46 -13.20
N ALA A 29 -21.63 -4.33 -12.74
CA ALA A 29 -22.44 -5.49 -12.32
C ALA A 29 -22.74 -6.45 -13.50
N THR A 30 -22.97 -5.92 -14.70
CA THR A 30 -23.19 -6.74 -15.90
C THR A 30 -21.93 -7.45 -16.37
N VAL A 31 -20.75 -6.84 -16.23
CA VAL A 31 -19.46 -7.47 -16.58
C VAL A 31 -19.15 -8.68 -15.68
N ARG A 32 -19.58 -8.67 -14.42
CA ARG A 32 -19.35 -9.79 -13.48
C ARG A 32 -20.11 -11.08 -13.82
N ARG A 33 -21.28 -11.02 -14.48
CA ARG A 33 -22.13 -12.21 -14.70
C ARG A 33 -21.76 -13.08 -15.91
N ASN A 34 -20.98 -12.58 -16.86
CA ASN A 34 -20.71 -13.26 -18.12
C ASN A 34 -19.26 -13.77 -18.29
N MET A 35 -18.50 -13.95 -17.20
CA MET A 35 -17.14 -14.46 -17.29
C MET A 35 -17.11 -15.99 -17.42
N GLY A 36 -17.14 -16.48 -18.66
CA GLY A 36 -16.67 -17.83 -18.98
C GLY A 36 -15.17 -17.98 -18.66
N VAL A 37 -14.79 -19.18 -18.20
CA VAL A 37 -13.53 -19.51 -17.48
C VAL A 37 -12.23 -19.08 -18.19
N CYS A 38 -12.18 -18.94 -19.52
CA CYS A 38 -10.97 -18.51 -20.24
C CYS A 38 -11.03 -17.09 -20.86
N GLY A 39 -12.22 -16.59 -21.24
CA GLY A 39 -12.36 -15.26 -21.83
C GLY A 39 -12.36 -14.12 -20.82
N GLY A 40 -12.74 -14.42 -19.57
CA GLY A 40 -12.80 -13.44 -18.48
C GLY A 40 -11.44 -12.94 -18.02
N CYS A 41 -10.41 -13.80 -18.02
CA CYS A 41 -9.10 -13.45 -17.46
C CYS A 41 -8.38 -12.36 -18.26
N PHE A 42 -8.31 -12.48 -19.60
CA PHE A 42 -7.69 -11.44 -20.44
C PHE A 42 -8.45 -10.12 -20.39
N ARG A 43 -9.79 -10.18 -20.35
CA ARG A 43 -10.61 -8.96 -20.22
C ARG A 43 -10.46 -8.32 -18.84
N TYR A 44 -10.32 -9.12 -17.79
CA TYR A 44 -10.02 -8.64 -16.44
C TYR A 44 -8.64 -7.98 -16.38
N ILE A 45 -7.60 -8.63 -16.92
CA ILE A 45 -6.26 -8.04 -17.01
C ILE A 45 -6.32 -6.74 -17.82
N SER A 46 -6.90 -6.76 -19.02
CA SER A 46 -7.01 -5.56 -19.86
C SER A 46 -7.76 -4.43 -19.17
N ASN A 47 -8.85 -4.74 -18.47
CA ASN A 47 -9.57 -3.74 -17.68
C ASN A 47 -8.71 -3.26 -16.50
N ALA A 48 -7.98 -4.14 -15.82
CA ALA A 48 -7.08 -3.77 -14.72
C ALA A 48 -5.93 -2.85 -15.17
N TRP A 49 -5.59 -2.84 -16.47
CA TRP A 49 -4.64 -1.91 -17.08
C TRP A 49 -5.27 -0.64 -17.67
N ALA A 50 -6.60 -0.49 -17.64
CA ALA A 50 -7.23 0.72 -18.13
C ALA A 50 -6.80 1.94 -17.28
N PHE A 51 -6.46 3.05 -17.95
CA PHE A 51 -6.08 4.30 -17.28
C PHE A 51 -7.17 4.84 -16.35
N ASP A 52 -8.43 4.47 -16.55
CA ASP A 52 -9.52 4.84 -15.63
C ASP A 52 -9.34 4.21 -14.23
N ASN A 53 -8.55 3.13 -14.11
CA ASN A 53 -8.16 2.53 -12.83
C ASN A 53 -6.83 3.09 -12.30
N PHE A 54 -6.27 4.11 -12.97
CA PHE A 54 -5.12 4.86 -12.45
C PHE A 54 -5.53 5.75 -11.29
N ASP A 55 -6.76 6.28 -11.35
CA ASP A 55 -7.31 6.97 -10.20
C ASP A 55 -7.41 5.95 -9.07
N MET A 56 -6.65 6.23 -8.01
CA MET A 56 -6.66 5.48 -6.76
C MET A 56 -7.97 5.70 -6.00
N ASP A 57 -9.07 5.76 -6.74
CA ASP A 57 -10.41 5.82 -6.24
C ASP A 57 -10.79 4.43 -5.76
N LEU A 58 -11.05 4.35 -4.46
CA LEU A 58 -11.71 3.19 -3.89
C LEU A 58 -13.06 3.06 -4.58
N GLU A 59 -13.25 2.01 -5.38
CA GLU A 59 -14.43 1.69 -6.23
C GLU A 59 -15.81 2.05 -5.62
N GLY A 60 -16.12 3.33 -5.44
CA GLY A 60 -17.23 3.84 -4.62
C GLY A 60 -17.19 3.47 -3.13
N GLY A 61 -16.04 3.01 -2.60
CA GLY A 61 -15.93 2.52 -1.23
C GLY A 61 -15.41 3.57 -0.25
N ASP A 62 -15.98 3.62 0.96
CA ASP A 62 -15.49 4.50 2.03
C ASP A 62 -14.05 4.11 2.42
N TRP A 63 -13.10 5.03 2.23
CA TRP A 63 -11.69 4.83 2.60
C TRP A 63 -11.53 4.52 4.08
N ARG A 64 -12.41 5.06 4.94
CA ARG A 64 -12.38 4.76 6.37
C ARG A 64 -12.57 3.28 6.60
N TYR A 65 -13.48 2.63 5.86
CA TYR A 65 -13.67 1.19 5.95
C TYR A 65 -12.41 0.44 5.53
N ALA A 66 -11.82 0.78 4.37
CA ALA A 66 -10.63 0.09 3.87
C ALA A 66 -9.44 0.16 4.83
N PHE A 67 -9.25 1.30 5.51
CA PHE A 67 -8.09 1.54 6.38
C PHE A 67 -8.35 1.25 7.87
N ALA A 68 -9.59 1.39 8.35
CA ALA A 68 -9.94 1.17 9.76
C ALA A 68 -10.40 -0.26 10.05
N THR A 69 -10.74 -1.05 9.03
CA THR A 69 -11.13 -2.47 9.20
C THR A 69 -10.04 -3.40 8.67
N SER A 70 -10.04 -4.62 9.21
CA SER A 70 -9.23 -5.73 8.73
C SER A 70 -10.10 -6.98 8.63
N ARG A 71 -9.88 -7.80 7.61
CA ARG A 71 -10.48 -9.15 7.55
C ARG A 71 -10.03 -10.04 8.69
N ALA A 72 -8.79 -9.85 9.18
CA ALA A 72 -8.20 -10.67 10.22
C ALA A 72 -8.60 -10.23 11.65
N MET A 73 -8.92 -8.95 11.84
CA MET A 73 -9.23 -8.38 13.16
C MET A 73 -10.53 -7.61 13.18
N ARG A 74 -11.39 -7.98 14.15
CA ARG A 74 -12.73 -7.40 14.35
C ARG A 74 -12.71 -6.07 15.09
N SER A 75 -11.72 -5.86 15.96
CA SER A 75 -11.64 -4.68 16.82
C SER A 75 -10.76 -3.61 16.17
N HIS A 76 -11.34 -2.44 15.92
CA HIS A 76 -10.64 -1.26 15.42
C HIS A 76 -9.47 -0.87 16.34
N THR A 77 -9.70 -0.89 17.66
CA THR A 77 -8.68 -0.57 18.66
C THR A 77 -7.52 -1.55 18.61
N THR A 78 -7.81 -2.85 18.48
CA THR A 78 -6.76 -3.88 18.38
C THR A 78 -5.94 -3.71 17.11
N LEU A 79 -6.59 -3.39 15.99
CA LEU A 79 -5.90 -3.10 14.73
C LEU A 79 -5.01 -1.86 14.82
N LEU A 80 -5.50 -0.79 15.46
CA LEU A 80 -4.69 0.41 15.71
C LEU A 80 -3.48 0.10 16.60
N LEU A 81 -3.67 -0.60 17.71
CA LEU A 81 -2.58 -0.99 18.62
C LEU A 81 -1.54 -1.84 17.90
N LEU A 82 -1.96 -2.77 17.05
CA LEU A 82 -1.02 -3.57 16.26
C LEU A 82 -0.23 -2.70 15.28
N ARG A 83 -0.87 -1.74 14.59
CA ARG A 83 -0.16 -0.80 13.69
C ARG A 83 0.83 0.08 14.45
N ILE A 84 0.47 0.57 15.63
CA ILE A 84 1.39 1.32 16.51
C ILE A 84 2.57 0.42 16.91
N GLY A 85 2.31 -0.85 17.25
CA GLY A 85 3.36 -1.82 17.56
C GLY A 85 4.32 -2.05 16.39
N LEU A 86 3.80 -2.28 15.17
CA LEU A 86 4.62 -2.44 13.97
C LEU A 86 5.46 -1.19 13.68
N CYS A 87 4.85 0.00 13.81
CA CYS A 87 5.54 1.28 13.63
C CYS A 87 6.66 1.47 14.67
N ALA A 88 6.40 1.15 15.94
CA ALA A 88 7.39 1.26 17.01
C ALA A 88 8.56 0.28 16.81
N LEU A 89 8.26 -0.97 16.43
CA LEU A 89 9.28 -1.97 16.09
C LEU A 89 10.16 -1.49 14.93
N MET A 90 9.55 -0.97 13.86
CA MET A 90 10.30 -0.43 12.73
C MET A 90 11.14 0.79 13.13
N ALA A 91 10.60 1.69 13.96
CA ALA A 91 11.33 2.87 14.41
C ALA A 91 12.54 2.50 15.28
N VAL A 92 12.41 1.50 16.16
CA VAL A 92 13.53 0.98 16.96
C VAL A 92 14.58 0.32 16.06
N TYR A 93 14.15 -0.52 15.11
CA TYR A 93 15.06 -1.11 14.13
C TYR A 93 15.78 -0.04 13.33
N PHE A 94 15.06 0.93 12.78
CA PHE A 94 15.62 2.04 12.01
C PHE A 94 16.63 2.84 12.83
N ALA A 95 16.30 3.17 14.09
CA ALA A 95 17.22 3.86 14.99
C ALA A 95 18.47 3.04 15.31
N PHE A 96 18.32 1.72 15.50
CA PHE A 96 19.44 0.82 15.69
C PHE A 96 20.36 0.79 14.47
N VAL A 97 19.80 0.64 13.26
CA VAL A 97 20.57 0.65 12.01
C VAL A 97 21.26 2.00 11.85
N LEU A 98 20.56 3.12 12.07
CA LEU A 98 21.14 4.46 12.00
C LEU A 98 22.30 4.65 12.99
N ALA A 99 22.18 4.09 14.20
CA ALA A 99 23.23 4.14 15.21
C ALA A 99 24.48 3.33 14.82
N GLN A 100 24.34 2.26 14.03
CA GLN A 100 25.49 1.52 13.49
C GLN A 100 26.32 2.37 12.53
N TYR A 101 25.67 3.27 11.78
CA TYR A 101 26.37 4.23 10.92
C TYR A 101 26.96 5.40 11.72
N ALA A 102 26.52 5.65 12.96
CA ALA A 102 26.85 6.86 13.71
C ALA A 102 28.31 7.03 14.21
N PRO A 103 29.21 6.03 14.35
CA PRO A 103 30.53 6.27 14.93
C PRO A 103 31.48 6.99 13.95
N GLY A 104 31.32 8.31 13.83
CA GLY A 104 32.20 9.24 13.14
C GLY A 104 31.65 10.68 13.21
N PRO A 105 32.48 11.72 13.42
CA PRO A 105 32.03 13.07 13.77
C PRO A 105 31.13 13.76 12.73
N LEU A 106 31.10 13.29 11.47
CA LEU A 106 30.23 13.78 10.38
C LEU A 106 29.80 12.65 9.40
N GLY A 107 30.05 11.37 9.72
CA GLY A 107 30.17 10.29 8.72
C GLY A 107 28.92 9.42 8.50
N GLY A 108 28.08 9.19 9.51
CA GLY A 108 27.10 8.11 9.45
C GLY A 108 25.98 8.28 8.43
N LEU A 109 25.38 9.47 8.40
CA LEU A 109 24.30 9.75 7.45
C LEU A 109 24.78 9.81 6.00
N ARG A 110 26.08 10.09 5.78
CA ARG A 110 26.65 10.15 4.44
C ARG A 110 26.55 8.80 3.75
N PHE A 111 26.82 7.73 4.48
CA PHE A 111 26.76 6.38 3.92
C PHE A 111 25.38 5.73 4.04
N TRP A 112 24.49 6.25 4.88
CA TRP A 112 23.10 5.80 4.90
C TRP A 112 22.42 5.89 3.53
N ALA A 113 22.54 7.03 2.86
CA ALA A 113 21.87 7.26 1.59
C ALA A 113 22.44 6.44 0.44
N ILE A 114 23.62 5.81 0.59
CA ILE A 114 24.19 4.99 -0.49
C ILE A 114 23.59 3.59 -0.53
N HIS A 115 23.10 3.06 0.59
CA HIS A 115 22.63 1.68 0.66
C HIS A 115 21.17 1.56 0.21
N PHE A 116 20.88 0.56 -0.61
CA PHE A 116 19.53 0.31 -1.11
C PHE A 116 18.55 -0.05 0.00
N SER A 117 18.98 -0.91 0.93
CA SER A 117 18.19 -1.31 2.11
C SER A 117 17.76 -0.09 2.93
N SER A 118 18.64 0.90 3.10
CA SER A 118 18.32 2.16 3.77
C SER A 118 17.18 2.95 3.12
N TRP A 119 17.10 2.96 1.79
CA TRP A 119 15.98 3.58 1.07
C TRP A 119 14.67 2.83 1.32
N VAL A 120 14.73 1.49 1.29
CA VAL A 120 13.57 0.62 1.55
C VAL A 120 13.09 0.77 2.99
N ASP A 121 14.00 0.73 3.97
CA ASP A 121 13.71 0.92 5.39
C ASP A 121 13.04 2.26 5.66
N SER A 122 13.56 3.32 5.03
CA SER A 122 12.98 4.65 5.12
C SER A 122 11.54 4.66 4.58
N CYS A 123 11.30 4.03 3.43
CA CYS A 123 9.96 3.91 2.86
C CYS A 123 9.00 3.11 3.76
N VAL A 124 9.46 1.98 4.33
CA VAL A 124 8.66 1.15 5.25
C VAL A 124 8.30 1.93 6.52
N LEU A 125 9.25 2.67 7.09
CA LEU A 125 9.00 3.50 8.27
C LEU A 125 7.98 4.60 7.97
N VAL A 126 8.16 5.35 6.88
CA VAL A 126 7.23 6.42 6.49
C VAL A 126 5.84 5.86 6.21
N TYR A 127 5.76 4.71 5.53
CA TYR A 127 4.50 3.99 5.32
C TYR A 127 3.80 3.63 6.65
N LEU A 128 4.51 3.03 7.60
CA LEU A 128 3.91 2.61 8.88
C LEU A 128 3.43 3.80 9.71
N VAL A 129 4.20 4.90 9.76
CA VAL A 129 3.80 6.15 10.42
C VAL A 129 2.55 6.72 9.77
N ALA A 130 2.53 6.83 8.44
CA ALA A 130 1.38 7.32 7.70
C ALA A 130 0.15 6.40 7.89
N SER A 131 0.35 5.08 7.96
CA SER A 131 -0.71 4.10 8.20
C SER A 131 -1.39 4.26 9.57
N VAL A 132 -0.61 4.55 10.62
CA VAL A 132 -1.15 4.91 11.94
C VAL A 132 -1.95 6.21 11.85
N GLY A 133 -1.41 7.25 11.20
CA GLY A 133 -2.08 8.54 11.05
C GLY A 133 -3.42 8.44 10.32
N VAL A 134 -3.46 7.70 9.21
CA VAL A 134 -4.70 7.46 8.44
C VAL A 134 -5.71 6.65 9.25
N HIS A 135 -5.26 5.66 10.03
CA HIS A 135 -6.15 4.89 10.90
C HIS A 135 -6.78 5.75 11.99
N VAL A 136 -5.97 6.53 12.72
CA VAL A 136 -6.46 7.45 13.76
C VAL A 136 -7.48 8.42 13.16
N ARG A 137 -7.17 9.00 12.00
CA ARG A 137 -8.10 9.90 11.31
C ARG A 137 -9.40 9.22 10.91
N ALA A 138 -9.34 7.97 10.43
CA ALA A 138 -10.55 7.21 10.10
C ALA A 138 -11.44 6.98 11.33
N LEU A 139 -10.85 6.72 12.51
CA LEU A 139 -11.59 6.57 13.77
C LEU A 139 -12.19 7.90 14.26
N LEU A 140 -11.46 9.01 14.16
CA LEU A 140 -11.97 10.33 14.54
C LEU A 140 -13.14 10.79 13.67
N LEU A 141 -13.19 10.32 12.43
CA LEU A 141 -14.26 10.57 11.47
C LEU A 141 -15.31 9.44 11.44
N ALA A 142 -15.22 8.47 12.37
CA ALA A 142 -16.23 7.44 12.49
C ALA A 142 -17.52 8.08 13.02
N GLY A 143 -18.58 8.04 12.22
CA GLY A 143 -19.88 8.63 12.56
C GLY A 143 -20.14 10.01 11.96
N THR A 144 -19.15 10.66 11.33
CA THR A 144 -19.43 11.86 10.53
C THR A 144 -19.99 11.43 9.16
N PRO A 145 -21.15 11.98 8.72
CA PRO A 145 -21.65 11.72 7.38
C PRO A 145 -20.61 12.16 6.36
N GLU A 146 -20.33 11.30 5.38
CA GLU A 146 -19.46 11.70 4.28
C GLU A 146 -20.21 12.71 3.41
N PRO A 147 -19.55 13.79 2.96
CA PRO A 147 -20.13 14.62 1.92
C PRO A 147 -20.43 13.75 0.69
N ARG A 148 -21.71 13.69 0.28
CA ARG A 148 -22.25 12.87 -0.83
C ARG A 148 -21.69 13.22 -2.24
N SER A 149 -20.64 14.03 -2.33
CA SER A 149 -19.91 14.20 -3.57
C SER A 149 -19.35 12.84 -4.01
N PRO A 150 -19.12 12.57 -5.30
CA PRO A 150 -18.15 11.54 -5.70
C PRO A 150 -16.83 11.90 -5.01
N ALA A 151 -16.61 11.30 -3.85
CA ALA A 151 -15.57 11.72 -2.94
C ALA A 151 -14.30 11.09 -3.46
N LEU A 152 -13.56 11.85 -4.26
CA LEU A 152 -12.19 11.52 -4.62
C LEU A 152 -11.46 11.05 -3.37
N THR A 153 -10.74 9.93 -3.49
CA THR A 153 -9.94 9.42 -2.38
C THR A 153 -9.05 10.55 -1.84
N PRO A 154 -9.07 10.84 -0.53
CA PRO A 154 -8.27 11.93 0.01
C PRO A 154 -6.78 11.71 -0.31
N TRP A 155 -6.07 12.76 -0.72
CA TRP A 155 -4.69 12.66 -1.23
C TRP A 155 -3.72 11.89 -0.30
N TYR A 156 -3.89 11.99 1.02
CA TYR A 156 -3.04 11.32 2.00
C TYR A 156 -3.27 9.81 2.04
N VAL A 157 -4.48 9.35 1.67
CA VAL A 157 -4.82 7.94 1.50
C VAL A 157 -4.14 7.41 0.24
N SER A 158 -4.25 8.15 -0.86
CA SER A 158 -3.57 7.83 -2.12
C SER A 158 -2.05 7.78 -1.95
N PHE A 159 -1.48 8.71 -1.19
CA PHE A 159 -0.06 8.71 -0.85
C PHE A 159 0.35 7.49 -0.01
N LEU A 160 -0.47 7.10 0.97
CA LEU A 160 -0.23 5.90 1.76
C LEU A 160 -0.26 4.62 0.91
N TRP A 161 -1.16 4.54 -0.08
CA TRP A 161 -1.17 3.45 -1.07
C TRP A 161 0.05 3.43 -1.96
N PHE A 162 0.49 4.60 -2.44
CA PHE A 162 1.74 4.73 -3.19
C PHE A 162 2.93 4.20 -2.38
N LEU A 163 3.05 4.59 -1.11
CA LEU A 163 4.11 4.11 -0.23
C LEU A 163 4.02 2.59 -0.01
N TYR A 164 2.81 2.04 0.19
CA TYR A 164 2.60 0.61 0.33
C TYR A 164 3.03 -0.17 -0.91
N ALA A 165 2.70 0.34 -2.10
CA ALA A 165 3.05 -0.25 -3.39
C ALA A 165 4.56 -0.31 -3.62
N ILE A 166 5.33 0.59 -3.01
CA ILE A 166 6.81 0.53 -3.02
C ILE A 166 7.31 -0.37 -1.90
N ALA A 167 6.95 -0.07 -0.66
CA ALA A 167 7.53 -0.66 0.54
C ALA A 167 7.44 -2.20 0.55
N LEU A 168 6.28 -2.77 0.17
CA LEU A 168 6.08 -4.21 0.20
C LEU A 168 6.99 -4.95 -0.80
N PRO A 169 6.89 -4.76 -2.12
CA PRO A 169 7.73 -5.48 -3.07
C PRO A 169 9.22 -5.14 -2.89
N MET A 170 9.57 -3.89 -2.59
CA MET A 170 10.97 -3.51 -2.42
C MET A 170 11.61 -4.14 -1.16
N SER A 171 10.84 -4.39 -0.10
CA SER A 171 11.33 -5.16 1.05
C SER A 171 11.66 -6.61 0.70
N ILE A 172 10.88 -7.25 -0.18
CA ILE A 172 11.16 -8.61 -0.67
C ILE A 172 12.40 -8.61 -1.56
N VAL A 173 12.56 -7.60 -2.41
CA VAL A 173 13.75 -7.43 -3.26
C VAL A 173 15.00 -7.21 -2.42
N SER A 174 14.93 -6.36 -1.39
CA SER A 174 16.04 -6.16 -0.43
C SER A 174 16.47 -7.51 0.15
N MET A 175 15.52 -8.26 0.72
CA MET A 175 15.76 -9.58 1.28
C MET A 175 16.40 -10.53 0.27
N ALA A 176 15.91 -10.55 -0.97
CA ALA A 176 16.47 -11.39 -2.02
C ALA A 176 17.92 -10.99 -2.37
N LEU A 177 18.22 -9.69 -2.45
CA LEU A 177 19.57 -9.20 -2.73
C LEU A 177 20.57 -9.55 -1.62
N GLU A 178 20.11 -9.60 -0.37
CA GLU A 178 20.91 -10.04 0.79
C GLU A 178 21.07 -11.56 0.88
N LEU A 179 20.12 -12.34 0.33
CA LEU A 179 20.19 -13.82 0.33
C LEU A 179 21.08 -14.39 -0.78
N VAL A 180 21.19 -13.72 -1.93
CA VAL A 180 21.97 -14.20 -3.09
C VAL A 180 23.52 -14.28 -2.87
N PRO A 181 24.19 -13.44 -2.06
CA PRO A 181 25.62 -13.52 -1.77
C PRO A 181 26.07 -14.82 -1.09
N SER A 182 25.16 -15.53 -0.41
CA SER A 182 25.49 -16.69 0.43
C SER A 182 25.84 -17.97 -0.33
N PHE A 183 25.69 -18.00 -1.66
CA PHE A 183 25.93 -19.20 -2.48
C PHE A 183 27.29 -19.23 -3.20
N GLY A 184 28.14 -18.21 -3.00
CA GLY A 184 29.36 -18.01 -3.80
C GLY A 184 30.64 -17.70 -3.04
N GLY A 185 30.90 -18.36 -1.90
CA GLY A 185 32.25 -18.60 -1.36
C GLY A 185 33.20 -17.41 -1.06
N LEU A 186 32.78 -16.16 -1.19
CA LEU A 186 33.61 -15.00 -0.86
C LEU A 186 33.46 -14.72 0.64
N GLY A 187 34.48 -15.10 1.41
CA GLY A 187 34.59 -14.99 2.87
C GLY A 187 34.61 -13.56 3.43
N ARG A 188 33.73 -12.68 2.96
CA ARG A 188 33.28 -11.53 3.76
C ARG A 188 32.18 -12.03 4.68
N THR A 189 32.60 -12.64 5.77
CA THR A 189 31.79 -12.75 6.99
C THR A 189 31.55 -11.34 7.49
N ALA A 190 30.55 -10.64 6.95
CA ALA A 190 30.01 -9.46 7.62
C ALA A 190 29.19 -10.01 8.81
N PRO A 191 29.68 -9.88 10.07
CA PRO A 191 29.10 -10.58 11.21
C PRO A 191 27.77 -9.98 11.71
N PHE A 192 27.12 -9.12 10.91
CA PHE A 192 25.94 -8.36 11.31
C PHE A 192 24.66 -8.67 10.51
N MET A 193 24.70 -9.66 9.60
CA MET A 193 23.56 -10.10 8.78
C MET A 193 22.78 -11.31 9.33
N ASP A 194 22.86 -11.62 10.63
CA ASP A 194 22.13 -12.78 11.20
C ASP A 194 20.82 -12.44 11.95
N ALA A 195 20.34 -11.19 11.86
CA ALA A 195 18.99 -10.82 12.29
C ALA A 195 18.11 -10.50 11.07
N ARG A 196 17.61 -11.58 10.44
CA ARG A 196 16.56 -11.63 9.42
C ARG A 196 15.81 -10.32 9.21
N GLU A 197 15.92 -9.73 8.02
CA GLU A 197 15.33 -8.45 7.62
C GLU A 197 13.93 -8.19 8.24
N PRO A 198 13.83 -7.39 9.31
CA PRO A 198 12.54 -7.02 9.90
C PRO A 198 11.57 -6.35 8.91
N PRO A 199 12.01 -5.49 7.95
CA PRO A 199 11.09 -4.78 7.05
C PRO A 199 10.14 -5.69 6.28
N VAL A 200 10.63 -6.78 5.68
CA VAL A 200 9.77 -7.68 4.90
C VAL A 200 8.72 -8.38 5.77
N VAL A 201 9.09 -8.81 6.98
CA VAL A 201 8.15 -9.44 7.91
C VAL A 201 7.08 -8.43 8.35
N LEU A 202 7.49 -7.20 8.69
CA LEU A 202 6.56 -6.15 9.09
C LEU A 202 5.60 -5.77 7.96
N MET A 203 6.08 -5.71 6.72
CA MET A 203 5.25 -5.44 5.55
C MET A 203 4.30 -6.60 5.23
N LEU A 204 4.74 -7.85 5.34
CA LEU A 204 3.88 -9.03 5.20
C LEU A 204 2.77 -9.06 6.27
N VAL A 205 3.10 -8.74 7.52
CA VAL A 205 2.07 -8.61 8.57
C VAL A 205 1.12 -7.49 8.21
N SER A 206 1.62 -6.27 7.92
CA SER A 206 0.77 -5.13 7.54
C SER A 206 -0.16 -5.46 6.36
N MET A 207 0.34 -6.23 5.41
CA MET A 207 -0.40 -6.70 4.25
C MET A 207 -1.59 -7.59 4.64
N PHE A 208 -1.42 -8.54 5.56
CA PHE A 208 -2.55 -9.33 6.07
C PHE A 208 -3.56 -8.51 6.88
N LEU A 209 -3.12 -7.37 7.45
CA LEU A 209 -4.01 -6.48 8.19
C LEU A 209 -4.85 -5.58 7.28
N ASN A 210 -4.38 -5.28 6.08
CA ASN A 210 -4.98 -4.30 5.21
C ASN A 210 -6.06 -4.90 4.29
N ASN A 211 -7.10 -4.13 4.03
CA ASN A 211 -8.20 -4.52 3.13
C ASN A 211 -8.06 -3.92 1.72
N PHE A 212 -6.88 -3.41 1.36
CA PHE A 212 -6.70 -2.72 0.08
C PHE A 212 -6.68 -3.69 -1.09
N SER A 213 -7.40 -3.29 -2.12
CA SER A 213 -7.28 -3.84 -3.45
C SER A 213 -5.95 -3.42 -4.03
N TYR A 214 -5.10 -4.37 -4.41
CA TYR A 214 -3.91 -4.04 -5.17
C TYR A 214 -4.19 -4.19 -6.65
N HIS A 215 -3.92 -3.11 -7.37
CA HIS A 215 -4.11 -3.04 -8.81
C HIS A 215 -2.79 -3.34 -9.50
N VAL A 216 -2.85 -4.00 -10.67
CA VAL A 216 -1.65 -4.33 -11.46
C VAL A 216 -0.82 -3.08 -11.75
N PHE A 217 -1.50 -1.95 -11.96
CA PHE A 217 -0.88 -0.67 -12.21
C PHE A 217 0.10 -0.22 -11.11
N LEU A 218 -0.14 -0.61 -9.85
CA LEU A 218 0.75 -0.27 -8.73
C LEU A 218 2.15 -0.86 -8.88
N ALA A 219 2.35 -1.83 -9.79
CA ALA A 219 3.67 -2.37 -10.16
C ALA A 219 4.62 -1.31 -10.72
N ILE A 220 4.12 -0.19 -11.26
CA ILE A 220 4.97 0.86 -11.82
C ILE A 220 5.78 1.58 -10.72
N TRP A 221 5.21 1.71 -9.51
CA TRP A 221 5.83 2.47 -8.43
C TRP A 221 7.13 1.85 -7.90
N PRO A 222 7.22 0.54 -7.58
CA PRO A 222 8.49 -0.07 -7.21
C PRO A 222 9.52 -0.03 -8.36
N MET A 223 9.07 -0.09 -9.62
CA MET A 223 9.97 0.09 -10.77
C MET A 223 10.56 1.50 -10.81
N LEU A 224 9.73 2.53 -10.67
CA LEU A 224 10.20 3.93 -10.63
C LEU A 224 11.14 4.17 -9.45
N PHE A 225 10.86 3.57 -8.29
CA PHE A 225 11.73 3.64 -7.12
C PHE A 225 13.09 2.98 -7.37
N ALA A 226 13.11 1.78 -7.95
CA ALA A 226 14.34 1.10 -8.34
C ALA A 226 15.14 1.92 -9.37
N LEU A 227 14.46 2.51 -10.37
CA LEU A 227 15.08 3.37 -11.37
C LEU A 227 15.71 4.62 -10.75
N ALA A 228 15.03 5.25 -9.80
CA ALA A 228 15.55 6.40 -9.07
C ALA A 228 16.82 6.04 -8.30
N TYR A 229 16.83 4.88 -7.63
CA TYR A 229 18.01 4.38 -6.94
C TYR A 229 19.17 4.10 -7.92
N ILE A 230 18.90 3.47 -9.07
CA ILE A 230 19.92 3.22 -10.09
C ILE A 230 20.52 4.51 -10.63
N ALA A 231 19.68 5.48 -10.97
CA ALA A 231 20.12 6.81 -11.40
C ALA A 231 21.00 7.47 -10.33
N PHE A 232 20.60 7.36 -9.06
CA PHE A 232 21.41 7.81 -7.94
C PHE A 232 22.78 7.11 -7.89
N THR A 233 22.85 5.78 -7.98
CA THR A 233 24.13 5.04 -7.94
C THR A 233 25.04 5.38 -9.13
N LEU A 234 24.47 5.61 -10.32
CA LEU A 234 25.21 6.01 -11.50
C LEU A 234 25.81 7.41 -11.33
N CYS A 235 25.02 8.36 -10.83
CA CYS A 235 25.49 9.70 -10.49
C CYS A 235 26.57 9.65 -9.40
N TYR A 236 26.36 8.85 -8.35
CA TYR A 236 27.33 8.65 -7.26
C TYR A 236 28.67 8.15 -7.79
N TYR A 237 28.65 7.14 -8.66
CA TYR A 237 29.84 6.61 -9.33
C TYR A 237 30.54 7.66 -10.20
N ARG A 238 29.78 8.42 -11.02
CA ARG A 238 30.33 9.47 -11.90
C ARG A 238 30.99 10.62 -11.14
N LEU A 239 30.56 10.86 -9.91
CA LEU A 239 31.15 11.85 -9.01
C LEU A 239 32.30 11.30 -8.17
N SER A 240 32.81 10.09 -8.50
CA SER A 240 33.84 9.40 -7.75
C SER A 240 33.47 9.20 -6.27
N GLY A 241 32.18 9.00 -6.00
CA GLY A 241 31.69 8.62 -4.68
C GLY A 241 32.30 7.29 -4.27
N ALA A 242 32.86 7.24 -3.06
CA ALA A 242 33.44 6.04 -2.48
C ALA A 242 32.66 5.61 -1.23
N ASP A 243 32.60 4.31 -0.96
CA ASP A 243 32.00 3.73 0.24
C ASP A 243 32.86 3.95 1.49
N GLU A 244 32.50 3.31 2.60
CA GLU A 244 33.23 3.37 3.86
C GLU A 244 34.68 2.84 3.76
N ASP A 245 34.92 1.91 2.83
CA ASP A 245 36.22 1.28 2.58
C ASP A 245 37.03 1.99 1.47
N GLY A 246 36.47 3.03 0.85
CA GLY A 246 37.09 3.74 -0.27
C GLY A 246 36.86 3.10 -1.63
N ALA A 247 36.01 2.07 -1.74
CA ALA A 247 35.63 1.46 -3.01
C ALA A 247 34.63 2.36 -3.76
N LEU A 248 34.80 2.46 -5.09
CA LEU A 248 33.92 3.26 -5.96
C LEU A 248 32.57 2.60 -6.26
N TYR A 249 32.36 1.37 -5.78
CA TYR A 249 31.13 0.63 -5.95
C TYR A 249 30.47 0.38 -4.59
N ILE A 250 29.16 0.60 -4.50
CA ILE A 250 28.38 0.35 -3.28
C ILE A 250 28.16 -1.16 -3.10
N PHE A 251 27.86 -1.84 -4.20
CA PHE A 251 27.79 -3.29 -4.26
C PHE A 251 28.71 -3.75 -5.38
N ALA A 252 29.52 -4.79 -5.13
CA ALA A 252 30.39 -5.37 -6.17
C ALA A 252 29.59 -5.80 -7.43
N LYS A 253 28.32 -6.16 -7.24
CA LYS A 253 27.35 -6.51 -8.29
C LYS A 253 26.85 -5.32 -9.11
N LEU A 254 26.97 -4.10 -8.58
CA LEU A 254 26.62 -2.83 -9.22
C LEU A 254 27.88 -2.04 -9.58
N ASP A 255 28.96 -2.74 -9.91
CA ASP A 255 30.18 -2.09 -10.39
C ASP A 255 29.94 -1.50 -11.80
N TRP A 256 29.75 -0.18 -11.85
CA TRP A 256 29.57 0.57 -13.08
C TRP A 256 30.84 0.67 -13.94
N ALA A 257 32.01 0.27 -13.42
CA ALA A 257 33.20 0.05 -14.25
C ALA A 257 33.03 -1.17 -15.17
N SER A 258 32.19 -2.14 -14.78
CA SER A 258 31.82 -3.33 -15.56
C SER A 258 30.32 -3.35 -15.86
N PRO A 259 29.85 -2.56 -16.85
CA PRO A 259 28.43 -2.32 -17.07
C PRO A 259 27.62 -3.59 -17.36
N GLY A 260 28.26 -4.66 -17.87
CA GLY A 260 27.59 -5.93 -18.12
C GLY A 260 27.04 -6.59 -16.85
N SER A 261 27.81 -6.59 -15.75
CA SER A 261 27.37 -7.17 -14.47
C SER A 261 26.30 -6.29 -13.81
N ALA A 262 26.54 -4.98 -13.75
CA ALA A 262 25.60 -4.01 -13.18
C ALA A 262 24.25 -4.00 -13.91
N THR A 263 24.26 -4.11 -15.25
CA THR A 263 23.03 -4.19 -16.06
C THR A 263 22.27 -5.48 -15.80
N GLY A 264 22.96 -6.62 -15.66
CA GLY A 264 22.33 -7.90 -15.37
C GLY A 264 21.61 -7.91 -14.03
N VAL A 265 22.27 -7.40 -12.97
CA VAL A 265 21.71 -7.32 -11.61
C VAL A 265 20.55 -6.33 -11.57
N THR A 266 20.72 -5.18 -12.21
CA THR A 266 19.65 -4.18 -12.38
C THR A 266 18.43 -4.78 -13.09
N GLY A 267 18.64 -5.43 -14.23
CA GLY A 267 17.57 -6.06 -15.01
C GLY A 267 16.87 -7.16 -14.24
N ALA A 268 17.62 -7.98 -13.49
CA ALA A 268 17.05 -8.99 -12.60
C ALA A 268 16.19 -8.36 -11.51
N THR A 269 16.64 -7.27 -10.88
CA THR A 269 15.87 -6.53 -9.87
C THR A 269 14.56 -5.98 -10.45
N PHE A 270 14.57 -5.43 -11.66
CA PHE A 270 13.34 -4.97 -12.31
C PHE A 270 12.39 -6.11 -12.69
N ALA A 271 12.92 -7.18 -13.28
CA ALA A 271 12.12 -8.32 -13.72
C ALA A 271 11.50 -9.07 -12.53
N ILE A 272 12.31 -9.34 -11.50
CA ILE A 272 11.89 -10.07 -10.30
C ILE A 272 11.04 -9.15 -9.42
N GLY A 273 11.56 -7.98 -9.08
CA GLY A 273 10.95 -7.06 -8.12
C GLY A 273 9.70 -6.36 -8.63
N GLY A 274 9.71 -5.89 -9.88
CA GLY A 274 8.59 -5.17 -10.47
C GLY A 274 7.54 -6.12 -11.03
N ALA A 275 7.93 -6.97 -11.99
CA ALA A 275 6.96 -7.76 -12.75
C ALA A 275 6.50 -9.02 -12.01
N LEU A 276 7.43 -9.88 -11.57
CA LEU A 276 7.04 -11.17 -10.97
C LEU A 276 6.31 -10.99 -9.64
N LEU A 277 6.82 -10.16 -8.73
CA LEU A 277 6.16 -9.93 -7.45
C LEU A 277 4.78 -9.29 -7.64
N SER A 278 4.62 -8.34 -8.56
CA SER A 278 3.31 -7.73 -8.82
C SER A 278 2.33 -8.71 -9.45
N LEU A 279 2.80 -9.62 -10.32
CA LEU A 279 1.96 -10.68 -10.89
C LEU A 279 1.54 -11.70 -9.83
N CYS A 280 2.48 -12.18 -9.02
CA CYS A 280 2.19 -13.05 -7.87
C CYS A 280 1.20 -12.37 -6.93
N TRP A 281 1.37 -11.06 -6.70
CA TRP A 281 0.49 -10.29 -5.84
C TRP A 281 -0.94 -10.18 -6.40
N CYS A 282 -1.07 -9.91 -7.70
CA CYS A 282 -2.36 -9.88 -8.37
C CYS A 282 -3.04 -11.25 -8.31
N ALA A 283 -2.28 -12.33 -8.49
CA ALA A 283 -2.78 -13.69 -8.36
C ALA A 283 -3.23 -14.01 -6.92
N CYS A 284 -2.44 -13.67 -5.90
CA CYS A 284 -2.80 -13.83 -4.50
C CYS A 284 -4.05 -13.02 -4.13
N SER A 285 -4.14 -11.76 -4.57
CA SER A 285 -5.30 -10.90 -4.34
C SER A 285 -6.56 -11.47 -5.00
N ALA A 286 -6.45 -11.98 -6.23
CA ALA A 286 -7.54 -12.65 -6.93
C ALA A 286 -7.97 -13.94 -6.20
N LEU A 287 -7.02 -14.73 -5.71
CA LEU A 287 -7.29 -15.95 -4.95
C LEU A 287 -8.00 -15.62 -3.62
N VAL A 288 -7.50 -14.66 -2.86
CA VAL A 288 -8.11 -14.21 -1.60
C VAL A 288 -9.53 -13.70 -1.83
N ARG A 289 -9.76 -12.93 -2.91
CA ARG A 289 -11.10 -12.49 -3.29
C ARG A 289 -12.01 -13.66 -3.65
N SER A 290 -11.51 -14.61 -4.44
CA SER A 290 -12.26 -15.81 -4.81
C SER A 290 -12.66 -16.63 -3.59
N VAL A 291 -11.80 -16.74 -2.58
CA VAL A 291 -12.12 -17.41 -1.31
C VAL A 291 -13.14 -16.60 -0.51
N SER A 292 -13.01 -15.27 -0.43
CA SER A 292 -13.97 -14.43 0.31
C SER A 292 -15.35 -14.35 -0.37
N ASP A 293 -15.43 -14.54 -1.68
CA ASP A 293 -16.71 -14.53 -2.41
C ASP A 293 -17.49 -15.85 -2.25
N THR A 294 -16.89 -16.87 -1.63
CA THR A 294 -17.59 -18.13 -1.35
C THR A 294 -18.76 -17.92 -0.38
N GLU A 295 -19.86 -18.65 -0.62
CA GLU A 295 -21.07 -18.59 0.22
C GLU A 295 -20.80 -18.91 1.70
N ALA A 296 -19.75 -19.68 1.99
CA ALA A 296 -19.31 -19.96 3.35
C ALA A 296 -18.87 -18.68 4.07
N TRP A 297 -18.13 -17.81 3.40
CA TRP A 297 -17.66 -16.55 3.97
C TRP A 297 -18.81 -15.57 4.19
N LYS A 298 -19.73 -15.45 3.22
CA LYS A 298 -20.94 -14.63 3.36
C LYS A 298 -21.82 -15.07 4.53
N ARG A 299 -21.93 -16.37 4.78
CA ARG A 299 -22.66 -16.91 5.95
C ARG A 299 -21.98 -16.54 7.27
N ILE A 300 -20.65 -16.55 7.32
CA ILE A 300 -19.88 -16.12 8.49
C ILE A 300 -20.08 -14.61 8.72
N GLU A 301 -20.01 -13.79 7.67
CA GLU A 301 -20.26 -12.34 7.77
C GLU A 301 -21.70 -12.03 8.21
N ALA A 302 -22.69 -12.73 7.66
CA ALA A 302 -24.09 -12.57 8.06
C ALA A 302 -24.30 -12.96 9.54
N ALA A 303 -23.73 -14.09 9.99
CA ALA A 303 -23.79 -14.49 11.39
C ALA A 303 -23.07 -13.48 12.30
N HIS A 304 -21.98 -12.88 11.81
CA HIS A 304 -21.20 -11.89 12.56
C HIS A 304 -21.91 -10.54 12.69
N ALA A 305 -22.53 -10.05 11.62
CA ALA A 305 -23.33 -8.83 11.63
C ALA A 305 -24.48 -8.91 12.65
N MET A 306 -25.04 -10.10 12.85
CA MET A 306 -26.07 -10.35 13.87
C MET A 306 -25.54 -10.29 15.32
N LEU A 307 -24.24 -10.54 15.55
CA LEU A 307 -23.63 -10.56 16.88
C LEU A 307 -23.07 -9.19 17.31
N VAL A 308 -22.54 -8.40 16.38
CA VAL A 308 -21.79 -7.17 16.70
C VAL A 308 -22.66 -5.92 16.73
N LEU A 309 -23.79 -5.92 16.02
CA LEU A 309 -24.72 -4.78 16.02
C LEU A 309 -25.97 -5.12 16.85
N PRO A 310 -25.96 -4.89 18.17
CA PRO A 310 -27.13 -5.14 19.02
C PRO A 310 -28.39 -4.35 18.59
N GLY A 311 -28.25 -3.32 17.73
CA GLY A 311 -29.37 -2.58 17.13
C GLY A 311 -29.88 -3.08 15.77
N ALA A 312 -29.13 -3.89 15.02
CA ALA A 312 -29.52 -4.31 13.67
C ALA A 312 -30.72 -5.27 13.64
N ARG A 313 -30.97 -5.97 14.75
CA ARG A 313 -32.12 -6.87 14.92
C ARG A 313 -33.47 -6.16 14.81
N ASN A 314 -33.53 -4.87 15.15
CA ASN A 314 -34.79 -4.12 15.15
C ASN A 314 -35.18 -3.60 13.76
N HIS A 315 -34.21 -3.29 12.90
CA HIS A 315 -34.50 -2.80 11.53
C HIS A 315 -34.93 -3.92 10.56
N MET A 316 -34.38 -5.13 10.66
CA MET A 316 -34.84 -6.23 9.80
C MET A 316 -36.24 -6.75 10.16
N ARG A 317 -36.70 -6.52 11.38
CA ARG A 317 -38.06 -6.93 11.81
C ARG A 317 -39.16 -5.96 11.34
N GLN A 318 -38.81 -4.73 10.97
CA GLN A 318 -39.78 -3.73 10.51
C GLN A 318 -40.00 -3.71 8.99
N GLY A 319 -39.16 -4.39 8.20
CA GLY A 319 -39.31 -4.46 6.74
C GLY A 319 -40.23 -5.57 6.20
N GLY A 320 -40.89 -6.33 7.09
CA GLY A 320 -41.71 -7.50 6.72
C GLY A 320 -43.23 -7.30 6.81
N VAL A 321 -43.71 -6.07 7.01
CA VAL A 321 -45.14 -5.78 7.06
C VAL A 321 -45.40 -4.56 6.17
N HIS A 322 -45.50 -4.77 4.86
CA HIS A 322 -46.34 -4.01 3.92
C HIS A 322 -46.39 -4.74 2.57
#